data_AF-A0ABD1A2W7-F1
#
_entry.id   AF-A0ABD1A2W7-F1
#
_cell.length_a   1.000
_cell.length_b   1.000
_cell.length_c   1.000
_cell.angle_alpha   90.00
_cell.angle_beta   90.00
_cell.angle_gamma   90.00
#
_symmetry.space_group_name_H-M   'P 1'
#
loop_
_entity.id
_entity.type
_entity.pdbx_description
1 polymer ?
#
loop_
_entity_poly.entity_id
_entity_poly.type
_entity_poly.pdbx_seq_one_letter_code
_entity_poly.pdbx_strand_id
1 'polypeptide(L)'
;MTVSSVHQQVIAFPGAKSATMGYLPDPASINKLQIPTSSKKSEQSKRKSILRKTKNDSFTNGARDQSKLGPKLTEAVKRKLTLGAKILQMGGLEKIYKRLFKVFDEEKLFKAYQCYLSTTAGPIAGLLFISSKKIAFCSEKSIKVASPQGDITRVHYKVSIPLCKINGVNQSQNTKKPSQKYLEVVTVDNFDFWFMGFLSYQKAFNCLEQALSQNFEQ
;
A
#
# COMPACT_ATOMS: atom_id res chain seq x y z
N MET A 1 -35.01 14.73 -19.91
CA MET A 1 -33.98 14.15 -19.01
C MET A 1 -33.82 12.69 -19.39
N THR A 2 -32.77 12.38 -20.15
CA THR A 2 -32.56 11.04 -20.71
C THR A 2 -31.65 10.26 -19.76
N VAL A 3 -32.17 9.18 -19.19
CA VAL A 3 -31.41 8.25 -18.35
C VAL A 3 -30.36 7.55 -19.23
N SER A 4 -29.08 7.87 -18.99
CA SER A 4 -27.97 7.22 -19.69
C SER A 4 -27.79 5.80 -19.16
N SER A 5 -28.08 4.81 -20.02
CA SER A 5 -27.87 3.39 -19.74
C SER A 5 -26.38 3.06 -19.64
N VAL A 6 -25.99 2.39 -18.55
CA VAL A 6 -24.65 1.84 -18.31
C VAL A 6 -24.59 0.48 -19.00
N HIS A 7 -23.66 0.30 -19.94
CA HIS A 7 -23.33 -1.03 -20.42
C HIS A 7 -22.47 -1.73 -19.36
N GLN A 8 -23.06 -2.68 -18.65
CA GLN A 8 -22.42 -3.49 -17.63
C GLN A 8 -22.25 -4.91 -18.19
N GLN A 9 -21.01 -5.40 -18.23
CA GLN A 9 -20.76 -6.81 -18.55
C GLN A 9 -20.54 -7.54 -17.22
N VAL A 10 -21.46 -8.45 -16.89
CA VAL A 10 -21.52 -9.13 -15.59
C VAL A 10 -20.89 -10.52 -15.73
N ILE A 11 -19.88 -10.80 -14.91
CA ILE A 11 -19.38 -12.17 -14.70
C ILE A 11 -19.72 -12.53 -13.26
N ALA A 12 -20.73 -13.39 -13.10
CA ALA A 12 -21.16 -13.94 -11.82
C ALA A 12 -20.52 -15.30 -11.59
N PHE A 13 -19.95 -15.52 -10.40
CA PHE A 13 -19.37 -16.80 -10.02
C PHE A 13 -20.29 -17.54 -9.04
N PRO A 14 -20.40 -18.89 -9.10
CA PRO A 14 -21.30 -19.64 -8.23
C PRO A 14 -20.85 -19.57 -6.76
N GLY A 15 -21.78 -19.25 -5.86
CA GLY A 15 -21.51 -19.08 -4.44
C GLY A 15 -21.24 -20.41 -3.72
N ALA A 16 -20.04 -20.53 -3.12
CA ALA A 16 -19.73 -21.61 -2.18
C ALA A 16 -20.31 -21.29 -0.79
N LYS A 17 -21.02 -22.24 -0.19
CA LYS A 17 -21.61 -22.13 1.15
C LYS A 17 -20.53 -22.35 2.22
N SER A 18 -20.27 -21.39 3.13
CA SER A 18 -19.77 -21.73 4.48
C SER A 18 -19.85 -20.59 5.52
N ALA A 19 -20.24 -21.03 6.73
CA ALA A 19 -20.17 -20.56 8.12
C ALA A 19 -19.92 -19.07 8.47
N THR A 20 -20.82 -18.57 9.31
CA THR A 20 -20.76 -17.29 10.03
C THR A 20 -19.60 -17.27 11.04
N MET A 21 -18.52 -16.57 10.74
CA MET A 21 -17.52 -16.12 11.71
C MET A 21 -17.74 -14.63 11.96
N GLY A 22 -18.20 -14.28 13.16
CA GLY A 22 -18.42 -12.90 13.58
C GLY A 22 -17.10 -12.12 13.63
N TYR A 23 -17.06 -10.97 12.95
CA TYR A 23 -15.92 -10.07 12.98
C TYR A 23 -16.19 -8.92 13.96
N LEU A 24 -15.56 -8.96 15.12
CA LEU A 24 -15.24 -7.78 15.92
C LEU A 24 -13.72 -7.56 15.81
N PRO A 25 -13.22 -6.40 15.35
CA PRO A 25 -11.80 -6.14 15.43
C PRO A 25 -11.44 -5.72 16.86
N ASP A 26 -10.60 -6.53 17.52
CA ASP A 26 -9.93 -6.17 18.77
C ASP A 26 -8.97 -4.99 18.53
N PRO A 27 -9.15 -3.84 19.21
CA PRO A 27 -8.31 -2.65 19.06
C PRO A 27 -6.86 -2.82 19.55
N ALA A 28 -6.50 -3.95 20.19
CA ALA A 28 -5.20 -4.12 20.83
C ALA A 28 -4.02 -4.46 19.88
N SER A 29 -4.23 -4.71 18.59
CA SER A 29 -3.16 -5.21 17.69
C SER A 29 -2.42 -4.15 16.85
N ILE A 30 -2.70 -2.86 17.05
CA ILE A 30 -2.16 -1.77 16.19
C ILE A 30 -0.71 -1.36 16.54
N ASN A 31 -0.14 -1.87 17.63
CA ASN A 31 1.18 -1.45 18.11
C ASN A 31 2.34 -2.37 17.71
N LYS A 32 2.73 -2.42 16.43
CA LYS A 32 4.12 -2.75 16.03
C LYS A 32 4.53 -2.11 14.70
N LEU A 33 4.51 -0.77 14.68
CA LEU A 33 5.38 0.03 13.80
C LEU A 33 6.29 0.92 14.65
N GLN A 34 6.90 0.33 15.68
CA GLN A 34 8.12 0.85 16.30
C GLN A 34 9.28 -0.05 15.87
N ILE A 35 10.23 0.54 15.15
CA ILE A 35 11.53 -0.08 14.87
C ILE A 35 12.32 -0.05 16.20
N PRO A 36 13.01 -1.12 16.62
CA PRO A 36 13.74 -1.14 17.89
C PRO A 36 14.91 -0.17 17.86
N THR A 37 15.01 0.73 18.85
CA THR A 37 16.23 1.48 19.13
C THR A 37 17.20 0.57 19.90
N SER A 38 18.14 -0.05 19.21
CA SER A 38 19.24 -0.76 19.87
C SER A 38 20.25 0.23 20.43
N SER A 39 20.21 0.42 21.75
CA SER A 39 21.32 0.93 22.55
C SER A 39 22.36 -0.18 22.76
N LYS A 40 23.64 0.10 22.45
CA LYS A 40 24.90 -0.37 23.11
C LYS A 40 26.07 -0.17 22.12
N LYS A 41 27.00 0.74 22.44
CA LYS A 41 28.32 0.53 23.09
C LYS A 41 29.34 -0.25 22.23
N SER A 42 30.31 0.53 21.74
CA SER A 42 31.73 0.27 21.48
C SER A 42 32.20 -1.17 21.27
N GLU A 43 32.85 -1.40 20.13
CA GLU A 43 34.07 -2.21 20.11
C GLU A 43 35.01 -1.74 18.99
N GLN A 44 36.29 -1.78 19.34
CA GLN A 44 37.39 -1.03 18.75
C GLN A 44 38.24 -1.99 17.94
N SER A 45 38.25 -1.90 16.60
CA SER A 45 39.23 -2.63 15.77
C SER A 45 40.20 -1.67 15.11
N LYS A 46 41.40 -1.60 15.70
CA LYS A 46 42.60 -0.98 15.14
C LYS A 46 42.92 -1.56 13.76
N ARG A 47 43.20 -0.70 12.77
CA ARG A 47 44.14 -0.99 11.68
C ARG A 47 44.96 0.26 11.37
N LYS A 48 46.27 0.15 11.60
CA LYS A 48 47.32 1.11 11.23
C LYS A 48 47.90 0.70 9.87
N SER A 49 48.09 1.68 8.99
CA SER A 49 49.15 1.79 7.97
C SER A 49 48.81 3.01 7.09
N ILE A 50 49.68 3.84 6.54
CA ILE A 50 51.14 4.01 6.57
C ILE A 50 51.39 5.52 6.33
N LEU A 51 52.43 6.01 6.98
CA LEU A 51 53.00 7.34 6.97
C LEU A 51 53.53 7.75 5.58
N ARG A 52 53.15 8.94 5.07
CA ARG A 52 54.01 9.80 4.23
C ARG A 52 53.79 11.26 4.61
N LYS A 53 54.89 11.97 4.83
CA LYS A 53 55.02 13.27 5.50
C LYS A 53 55.85 14.19 4.62
N THR A 54 55.32 15.37 4.25
CA THR A 54 56.06 16.62 3.94
C THR A 54 55.04 17.79 4.01
N LYS A 55 54.93 18.56 5.11
CA LYS A 55 55.57 19.86 5.48
C LYS A 55 55.23 21.07 4.56
N ASN A 56 54.41 22.03 5.03
CA ASN A 56 54.79 23.33 5.65
C ASN A 56 53.59 24.31 5.79
N ASP A 57 53.44 24.90 6.99
CA ASP A 57 53.16 26.31 7.38
C ASP A 57 52.06 27.13 6.64
N SER A 58 51.10 27.85 7.25
CA SER A 58 51.08 28.58 8.53
C SER A 58 49.73 29.34 8.76
N PHE A 59 49.48 29.81 10.01
CA PHE A 59 48.59 30.92 10.46
C PHE A 59 47.07 30.84 10.15
N THR A 60 46.08 31.13 11.02
CA THR A 60 45.92 31.65 12.39
C THR A 60 44.60 31.13 12.98
N ASN A 61 44.48 31.21 14.31
CA ASN A 61 43.27 30.92 15.08
C ASN A 61 42.11 31.88 14.77
N GLY A 62 40.90 31.34 14.58
CA GLY A 62 39.63 32.07 14.60
C GLY A 62 38.55 31.19 15.22
N ALA A 63 38.17 31.53 16.45
CA ALA A 63 37.29 30.72 17.28
C ALA A 63 35.80 31.00 17.02
N ARG A 64 35.00 29.96 17.27
CA ARG A 64 33.60 29.92 17.72
C ARG A 64 32.49 29.67 16.68
N ASP A 65 31.71 28.65 17.05
CA ASP A 65 30.30 28.40 16.79
C ASP A 65 29.83 28.15 15.35
N GLN A 66 29.90 26.88 14.95
CA GLN A 66 28.77 26.23 14.29
C GLN A 66 28.54 24.86 14.93
N SER A 67 27.87 24.88 16.08
CA SER A 67 27.29 23.69 16.68
C SER A 67 26.10 23.21 15.83
N LYS A 68 26.07 21.90 15.58
CA LYS A 68 24.88 21.11 15.19
C LYS A 68 24.21 21.48 13.86
N LEU A 69 24.86 21.15 12.75
CA LEU A 69 24.14 20.67 11.56
C LEU A 69 23.66 19.23 11.82
N GLY A 70 22.61 19.13 12.63
CA GLY A 70 21.86 17.89 12.87
C GLY A 70 21.12 17.41 11.61
N PRO A 71 20.67 16.15 11.59
CA PRO A 71 20.23 15.43 10.40
C PRO A 71 18.89 15.98 9.87
N LYS A 72 18.91 17.03 9.05
CA LYS A 72 17.70 17.58 8.40
C LYS A 72 17.46 17.04 6.98
N LEU A 73 18.42 16.33 6.39
CA LEU A 73 18.25 15.75 5.06
C LEU A 73 17.48 14.42 5.09
N THR A 74 17.69 13.58 6.10
CA THR A 74 17.02 12.28 6.22
C THR A 74 15.52 12.41 6.47
N GLU A 75 15.09 13.34 7.31
CA GLU A 75 13.66 13.56 7.59
C GLU A 75 12.91 14.23 6.42
N ALA A 76 13.58 15.09 5.64
CA ALA A 76 12.99 15.68 4.44
C ALA A 76 12.87 14.66 3.30
N VAL A 77 13.88 13.81 3.11
CA VAL A 77 13.86 12.73 2.09
C VAL A 77 12.83 11.65 2.45
N LYS A 78 12.65 11.33 3.73
CA LYS A 78 11.62 10.37 4.20
C LYS A 78 10.19 10.79 3.84
N ARG A 79 9.92 12.10 3.71
CA ARG A 79 8.58 12.65 3.47
C ARG A 79 8.13 12.62 2.02
N LYS A 80 9.02 12.42 1.03
CA LYS A 80 8.67 12.53 -0.40
C LYS A 80 9.33 11.49 -1.30
N LEU A 81 9.59 10.28 -0.78
CA LEU A 81 10.00 9.17 -1.64
C LEU A 81 8.90 8.84 -2.64
N THR A 82 9.25 8.86 -3.92
CA THR A 82 8.39 8.40 -5.01
C THR A 82 8.02 6.94 -4.79
N LEU A 83 6.91 6.48 -5.35
CA LEU A 83 6.47 5.11 -5.21
C LEU A 83 7.57 4.11 -5.65
N GLY A 84 8.28 4.42 -6.74
CA GLY A 84 9.42 3.63 -7.21
C GLY A 84 10.55 3.51 -6.18
N ALA A 85 10.93 4.62 -5.53
CA ALA A 85 11.93 4.60 -4.47
C ALA A 85 11.47 3.79 -3.24
N LYS A 86 10.18 3.87 -2.88
CA LYS A 86 9.59 3.04 -1.81
C LYS A 86 9.63 1.55 -2.15
N ILE A 87 9.33 1.19 -3.39
CA ILE A 87 9.40 -0.21 -3.86
C ILE A 87 10.83 -0.75 -3.74
N LEU A 88 11.84 0.02 -4.17
CA LEU A 88 13.25 -0.37 -4.06
C LEU A 88 13.69 -0.49 -2.59
N GLN A 89 13.40 0.51 -1.77
CA GLN A 89 13.78 0.53 -0.36
C GLN A 89 13.15 -0.65 0.43
N MET A 90 11.90 -0.99 0.12
CA MET A 90 11.19 -2.07 0.80
C MET A 90 11.46 -3.44 0.18
N GLY A 91 12.26 -3.51 -0.90
CA GLY A 91 12.69 -4.75 -1.53
C GLY A 91 11.62 -5.43 -2.39
N GLY A 92 10.74 -4.64 -3.02
CA GLY A 92 9.73 -5.11 -3.97
C GLY A 92 8.29 -4.99 -3.48
N LEU A 93 7.33 -5.15 -4.41
CA LEU A 93 5.90 -5.07 -4.12
C LEU A 93 5.41 -6.18 -3.19
N GLU A 94 6.01 -7.37 -3.26
CA GLU A 94 5.62 -8.50 -2.41
C GLU A 94 5.96 -8.25 -0.93
N LYS A 95 7.14 -7.69 -0.65
CA LYS A 95 7.53 -7.30 0.72
C LYS A 95 6.66 -6.16 1.25
N ILE A 96 6.33 -5.19 0.38
CA ILE A 96 5.38 -4.13 0.72
C ILE A 96 4.03 -4.74 1.09
N TYR A 97 3.52 -5.65 0.27
CA TYR A 97 2.24 -6.32 0.48
C TYR A 97 2.20 -7.05 1.82
N LYS A 98 3.20 -7.89 2.10
CA LYS A 98 3.34 -8.64 3.37
C LYS A 98 3.46 -7.73 4.60
N ARG A 99 3.94 -6.49 4.43
CA ARG A 99 4.02 -5.50 5.51
C ARG A 99 2.72 -4.73 5.71
N LEU A 100 1.97 -4.50 4.63
CA LEU A 100 0.73 -3.73 4.66
C LEU A 100 -0.47 -4.58 5.09
N PHE A 101 -0.48 -5.86 4.72
CA PHE A 101 -1.57 -6.80 4.98
C PHE A 101 -1.03 -8.03 5.69
N LYS A 102 -1.86 -8.66 6.52
CA LYS A 102 -1.57 -10.00 7.03
C LYS A 102 -1.64 -10.98 5.85
N VAL A 103 -0.55 -11.67 5.56
CA VAL A 103 -0.43 -12.63 4.45
C VAL A 103 -0.17 -14.00 5.05
N PHE A 104 -0.89 -15.02 4.59
CA PHE A 104 -0.66 -16.42 5.00
C PHE A 104 0.44 -17.06 4.16
N ASP A 105 1.11 -18.10 4.65
CA ASP A 105 2.32 -18.66 4.01
C ASP A 105 2.10 -19.14 2.56
N GLU A 106 0.88 -19.53 2.21
CA GLU A 106 0.50 -19.98 0.85
C GLU A 106 0.01 -18.84 -0.07
N GLU A 107 -0.12 -17.62 0.46
CA GLU A 107 -0.66 -16.49 -0.29
C GLU A 107 0.43 -15.81 -1.13
N LYS A 108 0.28 -15.89 -2.46
CA LYS A 108 1.23 -15.33 -3.43
C LYS A 108 0.66 -14.05 -4.04
N LEU A 109 1.43 -12.98 -4.04
CA LEU A 109 1.08 -11.75 -4.77
C LEU A 109 1.32 -11.95 -6.28
N PHE A 110 0.29 -11.69 -7.10
CA PHE A 110 0.42 -11.72 -8.56
C PHE A 110 0.91 -10.37 -9.09
N LYS A 111 0.18 -9.29 -8.80
CA LYS A 111 0.52 -7.95 -9.28
C LYS A 111 -0.08 -6.86 -8.39
N ALA A 112 0.43 -5.64 -8.57
CA ALA A 112 -0.19 -4.43 -8.03
C ALA A 112 -0.43 -3.44 -9.16
N TYR A 113 -1.54 -2.71 -9.07
CA TYR A 113 -1.97 -1.72 -10.04
C TYR A 113 -2.31 -0.41 -9.34
N GLN A 114 -1.85 0.70 -9.90
CA GLN A 114 -2.23 2.03 -9.42
C GLN A 114 -3.64 2.35 -9.89
N CYS A 115 -4.50 2.74 -8.95
CA CYS A 115 -5.88 3.09 -9.19
C CYS A 115 -6.41 4.03 -8.10
N TYR A 116 -7.68 4.39 -8.23
CA TYR A 116 -8.44 5.11 -7.22
C TYR A 116 -9.55 4.21 -6.71
N LEU A 117 -9.79 4.22 -5.41
CA LEU A 117 -10.99 3.65 -4.79
C LEU A 117 -12.03 4.75 -4.63
N SER A 118 -13.23 4.55 -5.16
CA SER A 118 -14.35 5.46 -4.94
C SER A 118 -14.84 5.33 -3.49
N THR A 119 -14.99 6.46 -2.81
CA THR A 119 -15.58 6.53 -1.46
C THR A 119 -16.58 7.68 -1.42
N THR A 120 -17.40 7.73 -0.37
CA THR A 120 -18.38 8.82 -0.15
C THR A 120 -17.73 10.19 -0.01
N ALA A 121 -16.50 10.25 0.51
CA ALA A 121 -15.70 11.48 0.59
C ALA A 121 -14.92 11.80 -0.70
N GLY A 122 -15.09 10.97 -1.75
CA GLY A 122 -14.44 11.09 -3.04
C GLY A 122 -13.40 10.00 -3.33
N PRO A 123 -12.77 10.03 -4.52
CA PRO A 123 -11.80 9.01 -4.93
C PRO A 123 -10.49 9.11 -4.14
N ILE A 124 -10.03 7.98 -3.61
CA ILE A 124 -8.75 7.86 -2.87
C ILE A 124 -7.72 7.19 -3.77
N ALA A 125 -6.60 7.85 -4.05
CA ALA A 125 -5.50 7.26 -4.81
C ALA A 125 -4.75 6.19 -4.01
N GLY A 126 -4.45 5.05 -4.64
CA GLY A 126 -3.81 3.91 -3.99
C GLY A 126 -3.27 2.86 -4.94
N LEU A 127 -2.82 1.77 -4.32
CA LEU A 127 -2.44 0.54 -5.01
C LEU A 127 -3.46 -0.56 -4.71
N LEU A 128 -3.97 -1.18 -5.77
CA LEU A 128 -4.70 -2.43 -5.71
C LEU A 128 -3.74 -3.60 -5.92
N PHE A 129 -3.57 -4.41 -4.89
CA PHE A 129 -2.82 -5.65 -4.89
C PHE A 129 -3.78 -6.81 -5.21
N ILE A 130 -3.37 -7.70 -6.12
CA ILE A 130 -4.10 -8.92 -6.45
C ILE A 130 -3.20 -10.10 -6.09
N SER A 131 -3.69 -10.96 -5.20
CA SER A 131 -3.01 -12.17 -4.73
C SER A 131 -3.83 -13.42 -5.05
N SER A 132 -3.26 -14.60 -4.79
CA SER A 132 -3.96 -15.88 -4.93
C SER A 132 -5.13 -16.10 -3.98
N LYS A 133 -5.27 -15.29 -2.91
CA LYS A 133 -6.32 -15.47 -1.89
C LYS A 133 -7.22 -14.26 -1.69
N LYS A 134 -6.77 -13.05 -2.06
CA LYS A 134 -7.55 -11.81 -1.91
C LYS A 134 -7.11 -10.69 -2.84
N ILE A 135 -7.98 -9.71 -3.02
CA ILE A 135 -7.59 -8.37 -3.45
C ILE A 135 -7.44 -7.46 -2.23
N ALA A 136 -6.47 -6.54 -2.29
CA ALA A 136 -6.26 -5.60 -1.21
C ALA A 136 -5.89 -4.23 -1.74
N PHE A 137 -6.50 -3.17 -1.22
CA PHE A 137 -6.23 -1.79 -1.60
C PHE A 137 -5.60 -1.05 -0.43
N CYS A 138 -4.57 -0.23 -0.71
CA CYS A 138 -3.98 0.67 0.26
C CYS A 138 -3.80 2.06 -0.34
N SER A 139 -4.22 3.10 0.38
CA SER A 139 -4.03 4.48 -0.04
C SER A 139 -2.55 4.86 -0.09
N GLU A 140 -2.16 5.68 -1.06
CA GLU A 140 -0.78 6.20 -1.16
C GLU A 140 -0.47 7.18 -0.02
N LYS A 141 -1.47 7.99 0.36
CA LYS A 141 -1.39 9.00 1.40
C LYS A 141 -2.08 8.51 2.66
N SER A 142 -1.49 8.81 3.82
CA SER A 142 -2.13 8.60 5.11
C SER A 142 -3.13 9.73 5.41
N ILE A 143 -4.29 9.34 5.93
CA ILE A 143 -5.34 10.23 6.42
C ILE A 143 -5.17 10.44 7.92
N LYS A 144 -5.57 11.61 8.41
CA LYS A 144 -5.60 11.91 9.84
C LYS A 144 -6.90 11.34 10.41
N VAL A 145 -6.79 10.53 11.45
CA VAL A 145 -7.91 9.97 12.20
C VAL A 145 -7.74 10.40 13.65
N ALA A 146 -8.77 11.01 14.20
CA ALA A 146 -8.82 11.33 15.63
C ALA A 146 -9.19 10.08 16.41
N SER A 147 -8.45 9.79 17.48
CA SER A 147 -8.85 8.80 18.47
C SER A 147 -9.95 9.37 19.36
N PRO A 148 -10.77 8.51 20.01
CA PRO A 148 -11.74 8.96 21.01
C PRO A 148 -11.11 9.74 22.17
N GLN A 149 -9.83 9.49 22.47
CA GLN A 149 -9.03 10.21 23.47
C GLN A 149 -8.49 11.57 22.99
N GLY A 150 -8.71 11.95 21.72
CA GLY A 150 -8.30 13.24 21.17
C GLY A 150 -6.95 13.24 20.44
N ASP A 151 -6.24 12.11 20.42
CA ASP A 151 -4.97 11.98 19.69
C ASP A 151 -5.20 11.86 18.18
N ILE A 152 -4.49 12.65 17.38
CA ILE A 152 -4.57 12.56 15.92
C ILE A 152 -3.49 11.61 15.40
N THR A 153 -3.91 10.45 14.91
CA THR A 153 -3.02 9.46 14.29
C THR A 153 -3.14 9.48 12.76
N ARG A 154 -2.04 9.21 12.06
CA ARG A 154 -2.05 9.09 10.59
C ARG A 154 -2.11 7.62 10.18
N VAL A 155 -3.20 7.23 9.54
CA VAL A 155 -3.42 5.85 9.08
C VAL A 155 -3.63 5.81 7.57
N HIS A 156 -3.26 4.70 6.93
CA HIS A 156 -3.60 4.49 5.52
C HIS A 156 -4.99 3.87 5.42
N TYR A 157 -5.79 4.34 4.46
CA TYR A 157 -7.04 3.69 4.13
C TYR A 157 -6.74 2.33 3.50
N LYS A 158 -7.31 1.26 4.05
CA LYS A 158 -7.04 -0.11 3.63
C LYS A 158 -8.34 -0.87 3.43
N VAL A 159 -8.39 -1.65 2.37
CA VAL A 159 -9.47 -2.60 2.08
C VAL A 159 -8.83 -3.95 1.76
N SER A 160 -9.42 -5.03 2.23
CA SER A 160 -8.94 -6.40 1.98
C SER A 160 -10.16 -7.29 1.77
N ILE A 161 -10.33 -7.82 0.56
CA ILE A 161 -11.49 -8.60 0.16
C ILE A 161 -11.00 -9.99 -0.29
N PRO A 162 -11.27 -11.05 0.49
CA PRO A 162 -10.98 -12.42 0.09
C PRO A 162 -11.64 -12.79 -1.24
N LEU A 163 -10.94 -13.54 -2.10
CA LEU A 163 -11.49 -13.95 -3.40
C LEU A 163 -12.75 -14.80 -3.25
N CYS A 164 -12.79 -15.68 -2.25
CA CYS A 164 -13.96 -16.48 -1.92
C CYS A 164 -15.19 -15.68 -1.46
N LYS A 165 -15.01 -14.39 -1.15
CA LYS A 165 -16.09 -13.45 -0.79
C LYS A 165 -16.51 -12.56 -1.96
N ILE A 166 -15.88 -12.69 -3.12
CA ILE A 166 -16.26 -11.95 -4.33
C ILE A 166 -17.34 -12.75 -5.05
N ASN A 167 -18.52 -12.13 -5.17
CA ASN A 167 -19.65 -12.68 -5.91
C ASN A 167 -19.51 -12.44 -7.41
N GLY A 168 -18.99 -11.27 -7.79
CA GLY A 168 -18.82 -10.91 -9.20
C GLY A 168 -17.93 -9.70 -9.38
N VAL A 169 -17.42 -9.56 -10.59
CA VAL A 169 -16.63 -8.41 -11.02
C VAL A 169 -17.23 -7.89 -12.31
N ASN A 170 -17.62 -6.61 -12.31
CA ASN A 170 -18.26 -5.99 -13.45
C ASN A 170 -17.38 -4.90 -14.05
N GLN A 171 -17.36 -4.87 -15.38
CA GLN A 171 -16.74 -3.77 -16.12
C GLN A 171 -17.80 -2.71 -16.39
N SER A 172 -17.43 -1.45 -16.17
CA SER A 172 -18.25 -0.30 -16.52
C SER A 172 -17.39 0.79 -17.15
N GLN A 173 -18.01 1.63 -17.98
CA GLN A 173 -17.33 2.75 -18.63
C GLN A 173 -18.20 3.99 -18.57
N ASN A 174 -17.57 5.15 -18.48
CA ASN A 174 -18.30 6.42 -18.48
C ASN A 174 -18.90 6.67 -19.87
N THR A 175 -20.22 6.86 -19.93
CA THR A 175 -20.96 7.08 -21.18
C THR A 175 -20.50 8.34 -21.92
N LYS A 176 -20.06 9.37 -21.18
CA LYS A 176 -19.56 10.63 -21.75
C LYS A 176 -18.06 10.61 -22.03
N LYS A 177 -17.31 9.76 -21.32
CA LYS A 177 -15.85 9.63 -21.43
C LYS A 177 -15.46 8.15 -21.45
N PRO A 178 -15.56 7.46 -22.60
CA PRO A 178 -15.28 6.01 -22.69
C PRO A 178 -13.87 5.60 -22.26
N SER A 179 -12.91 6.53 -22.24
CA SER A 179 -11.57 6.31 -21.68
C SER A 179 -11.56 6.10 -20.16
N GLN A 180 -12.58 6.55 -19.44
CA GLN A 180 -12.77 6.32 -18.02
C GLN A 180 -13.47 4.99 -17.81
N LYS A 181 -12.67 3.99 -17.45
CA LYS A 181 -13.13 2.65 -17.12
C LYS A 181 -13.20 2.47 -15.61
N TYR A 182 -14.21 1.73 -15.19
CA TYR A 182 -14.55 1.43 -13.81
C TYR A 182 -14.59 -0.08 -13.64
N LEU A 183 -14.08 -0.52 -12.50
CA LEU A 183 -14.10 -1.89 -12.06
C LEU A 183 -14.94 -1.97 -10.79
N GLU A 184 -16.07 -2.64 -10.87
CA GLU A 184 -16.92 -2.92 -9.73
C GLU A 184 -16.61 -4.32 -9.21
N VAL A 185 -16.35 -4.43 -7.92
CA VAL A 185 -16.22 -5.73 -7.23
C VAL A 185 -17.39 -5.86 -6.27
N VAL A 186 -18.26 -6.83 -6.53
CA VAL A 186 -19.43 -7.12 -5.70
C VAL A 186 -19.09 -8.28 -4.79
N THR A 187 -19.28 -8.11 -3.50
CA THR A 187 -19.09 -9.17 -2.50
C THR A 187 -20.36 -9.98 -2.27
N VAL A 188 -20.22 -11.18 -1.71
CA VAL A 188 -21.35 -12.04 -1.33
C VAL A 188 -22.28 -11.41 -0.28
N ASP A 189 -21.76 -10.46 0.50
CA ASP A 189 -22.51 -9.70 1.50
C ASP A 189 -23.16 -8.43 0.90
N ASN A 190 -23.24 -8.34 -0.43
CA ASN A 190 -23.84 -7.24 -1.20
C ASN A 190 -23.14 -5.86 -1.05
N PHE A 191 -21.90 -5.82 -0.55
CA PHE A 191 -21.07 -4.61 -0.67
C PHE A 191 -20.44 -4.52 -2.05
N ASP A 192 -20.42 -3.30 -2.60
CA ASP A 192 -19.80 -2.94 -3.86
C ASP A 192 -18.56 -2.06 -3.66
N PHE A 193 -17.47 -2.42 -4.33
CA PHE A 193 -16.22 -1.67 -4.31
C PHE A 193 -15.87 -1.20 -5.72
N TRP A 194 -15.86 0.12 -5.90
CA TRP A 194 -15.59 0.74 -7.19
C TRP A 194 -14.15 1.22 -7.30
N PHE A 195 -13.39 0.58 -8.17
CA PHE A 195 -12.05 1.00 -8.53
C PHE A 195 -12.04 1.70 -9.88
N MET A 196 -11.27 2.76 -10.01
CA MET A 196 -11.28 3.63 -11.18
C MET A 196 -9.91 4.24 -11.46
N GLY A 197 -9.75 4.88 -12.62
CA GLY A 197 -8.52 5.62 -12.95
C GLY A 197 -7.28 4.73 -12.97
N PHE A 198 -7.42 3.48 -13.40
CA PHE A 198 -6.31 2.54 -13.53
C PHE A 198 -5.30 3.02 -14.57
N LEU A 199 -4.01 2.97 -14.23
CA LEU A 199 -2.94 3.20 -15.21
C LEU A 199 -2.91 2.09 -16.29
N SER A 200 -3.36 0.88 -15.95
CA SER A 200 -3.42 -0.26 -16.86
C SER A 200 -4.66 -1.11 -16.59
N TYR A 201 -5.84 -0.57 -16.93
CA TYR A 201 -7.13 -1.20 -16.64
C TYR A 201 -7.24 -2.64 -17.14
N GLN A 202 -6.94 -2.91 -18.42
CA GLN A 202 -7.09 -4.24 -19.00
C GLN A 202 -6.21 -5.29 -18.32
N LYS A 203 -4.97 -4.91 -17.95
CA LYS A 203 -4.06 -5.80 -17.22
C LYS A 203 -4.58 -6.09 -15.82
N ALA A 204 -5.15 -5.08 -15.14
CA ALA A 204 -5.73 -5.25 -13.81
C ALA A 204 -6.95 -6.17 -13.85
N PHE A 205 -7.87 -5.95 -14.79
CA PHE A 205 -9.07 -6.78 -14.96
C PHE A 205 -8.70 -8.24 -15.26
N ASN A 206 -7.87 -8.48 -16.29
CA ASN A 206 -7.48 -9.85 -16.66
C ASN A 206 -6.75 -10.57 -15.51
N CYS A 207 -5.92 -9.85 -14.75
CA CYS A 207 -5.24 -10.41 -13.58
C CYS A 207 -6.22 -10.78 -12.45
N LEU A 208 -7.26 -9.98 -12.26
CA LEU A 208 -8.30 -10.26 -11.26
C LEU A 208 -9.15 -11.46 -11.68
N GLU A 209 -9.57 -11.50 -12.94
CA GLU A 209 -10.32 -12.61 -13.53
C GLU A 209 -9.55 -13.92 -13.41
N GLN A 210 -8.26 -13.93 -13.78
CA GLN A 210 -7.39 -15.09 -13.60
C GLN A 210 -7.28 -15.53 -12.14
N ALA A 211 -7.15 -14.57 -11.20
CA ALA A 211 -7.08 -14.88 -9.78
C ALA A 211 -8.38 -15.52 -9.26
N LEU A 212 -9.53 -15.03 -9.72
CA LEU A 212 -10.84 -15.57 -9.38
C LEU A 212 -11.03 -16.97 -9.95
N SER A 213 -10.74 -17.19 -11.23
CA SER A 213 -10.86 -18.51 -11.85
C SER A 213 -10.01 -19.57 -11.15
N GLN A 214 -8.78 -19.23 -10.75
CA GLN A 214 -7.90 -20.14 -9.99
C GLN A 214 -8.39 -20.40 -8.57
N ASN A 215 -9.18 -19.49 -7.97
CA ASN A 215 -9.70 -19.68 -6.62
C ASN A 215 -10.86 -20.67 -6.58
N PHE A 216 -11.63 -20.81 -7.66
CA PHE A 216 -12.76 -21.74 -7.74
C PHE A 216 -12.37 -23.18 -8.09
N GLU A 217 -11.11 -23.41 -8.49
CA GLU A 217 -10.58 -24.76 -8.78
C GLU A 217 -9.92 -25.43 -7.56
N GLN A 218 -9.91 -24.78 -6.39
CA GLN A 218 -9.37 -25.30 -5.12
C GLN A 218 -10.49 -25.59 -4.12
#